data_AF-A0A936ZZ59-F1
#
_entry.id   AF-A0A936ZZ59-F1
#
_cell.length_a   1.000
_cell.length_b   1.000
_cell.length_c   1.000
_cell.angle_alpha   90.00
_cell.angle_beta   90.00
_cell.angle_gamma   90.00
#
_symmetry.space_group_name_H-M   'P 1'
#
loop_
_entity.id
_entity.type
_entity.pdbx_description
1 polymer ?
#
loop_
_entity_poly.entity_id
_entity_poly.type
_entity_poly.pdbx_seq_one_letter_code
_entity_poly.pdbx_strand_id
1 'polypeptide(L)'
;MRFTKLHIKFFNFQISTFHLLGVFGYIFGVLLGVGLAKQVNIQPGIIIILALISMCAFFLLVHISKWLTGQEILVYYHHEISILFFCAVVLYLLKVPILPYLDITLLGVGTFLFFGRIGCHLVGCCHGSPCKYGITYGKQHVEAGFTWYYQNVKLFPVQLIESVYVGAIVGIGCILIINETPPGTVLILYSVFYGLFRFIIEFFRGDPERPLWLGISEAQWTTMILIFITLGFSYLGWLPLYIWHNWVMLILGIIVFFRIIYYYYNESFKIITYKGIKELADGLATLDNLTQNSNSTEGKINIYKTINGFSISIAKEMNNNDFYYCYTISYKKELSSKILRKIALNLKTLRKHYSTFTILRKQNFIYHIVFKDCPYSTPTITPTKLTPNSDLLKI
;
A
#
# COMPACT_ATOMS: atom_id res chain seq x y z
N MET A 1 -10.35 3.35 -5.88
CA MET A 1 -9.54 2.25 -6.48
C MET A 1 -10.35 1.64 -7.63
N ARG A 2 -9.85 1.62 -8.87
CA ARG A 2 -10.51 0.87 -9.96
C ARG A 2 -10.15 -0.61 -9.84
N PHE A 3 -11.13 -1.50 -9.73
CA PHE A 3 -10.88 -2.93 -9.53
C PHE A 3 -10.07 -3.55 -10.65
N THR A 4 -9.05 -4.29 -10.26
CA THR A 4 -8.26 -5.15 -11.13
C THR A 4 -9.05 -6.40 -11.50
N LYS A 5 -9.47 -6.45 -12.77
CA LYS A 5 -10.27 -7.52 -13.40
C LYS A 5 -9.43 -8.71 -13.85
N LEU A 6 -8.66 -9.30 -12.94
CA LEU A 6 -8.09 -10.63 -13.18
C LEU A 6 -9.16 -11.67 -12.85
N HIS A 7 -9.74 -12.23 -13.90
CA HIS A 7 -10.82 -13.20 -13.82
C HIS A 7 -10.30 -14.63 -13.98
N ILE A 8 -10.78 -15.53 -13.14
CA ILE A 8 -10.69 -16.97 -13.38
C ILE A 8 -11.95 -17.36 -14.16
N LYS A 9 -11.77 -18.05 -15.29
CA LYS A 9 -12.89 -18.64 -16.05
C LYS A 9 -13.25 -19.96 -15.40
N PHE A 10 -14.48 -20.06 -14.89
CA PHE A 10 -15.07 -21.31 -14.47
C PHE A 10 -16.29 -21.58 -15.38
N PHE A 11 -16.16 -22.52 -16.32
CA PHE A 11 -17.14 -22.74 -17.38
C PHE A 11 -17.53 -21.43 -18.11
N ASN A 12 -18.80 -21.01 -18.05
CA ASN A 12 -19.31 -19.77 -18.66
C ASN A 12 -19.26 -18.54 -17.74
N PHE A 13 -18.81 -18.67 -16.49
CA PHE A 13 -18.78 -17.57 -15.51
C PHE A 13 -17.35 -17.04 -15.31
N GLN A 14 -17.21 -15.71 -15.32
CA GLN A 14 -15.96 -15.01 -15.00
C GLN A 14 -16.04 -14.44 -13.59
N ILE A 15 -15.34 -15.05 -12.63
CA ILE A 15 -15.30 -14.58 -11.25
C ILE A 15 -13.93 -13.92 -11.01
N SER A 16 -13.93 -12.74 -10.39
CA SER A 16 -12.69 -12.09 -9.96
C SER A 16 -12.01 -12.95 -8.90
N THR A 17 -10.72 -13.26 -9.08
CA THR A 17 -9.94 -14.04 -8.11
C THR A 17 -9.95 -13.40 -6.74
N PHE A 18 -9.96 -12.06 -6.68
CA PHE A 18 -10.04 -11.30 -5.44
C PHE A 18 -11.36 -11.56 -4.70
N HIS A 19 -12.50 -11.57 -5.41
CA HIS A 19 -13.81 -11.84 -4.80
C HIS A 19 -13.92 -13.29 -4.33
N LEU A 20 -13.43 -14.25 -5.12
CA LEU A 20 -13.44 -15.66 -4.75
C LEU A 20 -12.70 -15.90 -3.42
N LEU A 21 -11.50 -15.33 -3.28
CA LEU A 21 -10.72 -15.44 -2.05
C LEU A 21 -11.36 -14.67 -0.88
N GLY A 22 -12.02 -13.55 -1.14
CA GLY A 22 -12.82 -12.85 -0.13
C GLY A 22 -13.96 -13.74 0.40
N VAL A 23 -14.70 -14.42 -0.48
CA VAL A 23 -15.77 -15.35 -0.09
C VAL A 23 -15.22 -16.53 0.70
N PHE A 24 -14.11 -17.14 0.26
CA PHE A 24 -13.46 -18.19 1.03
C PHE A 24 -13.02 -17.69 2.40
N GLY A 25 -12.37 -16.53 2.47
CA GLY A 25 -11.96 -15.96 3.75
C GLY A 25 -13.12 -15.69 4.70
N TYR A 26 -14.26 -15.23 4.18
CA TYR A 26 -15.47 -15.06 4.98
C TYR A 26 -16.00 -16.42 5.48
N ILE A 27 -16.18 -17.40 4.60
CA ILE A 27 -16.68 -18.74 4.98
C ILE A 27 -15.77 -19.39 6.01
N PHE A 28 -14.46 -19.43 5.77
CA PHE A 28 -13.49 -20.02 6.71
C PHE A 28 -13.44 -19.23 8.03
N GLY A 29 -13.55 -17.91 8.00
CA GLY A 29 -13.63 -17.10 9.22
C GLY A 29 -14.86 -17.42 10.06
N VAL A 30 -16.03 -17.60 9.43
CA VAL A 30 -17.27 -18.00 10.12
C VAL A 30 -17.16 -19.41 10.69
N LEU A 31 -16.65 -20.37 9.91
CA LEU A 31 -16.46 -21.75 10.38
C LEU A 31 -15.49 -21.81 11.57
N LEU A 32 -14.39 -21.07 11.51
CA LEU A 32 -13.44 -20.94 12.60
C LEU A 32 -14.12 -20.36 13.84
N GLY A 33 -14.86 -19.26 13.69
CA GLY A 33 -15.52 -18.61 14.82
C GLY A 33 -16.58 -19.51 15.48
N VAL A 34 -17.39 -20.22 14.69
CA VAL A 34 -18.37 -21.20 15.22
C VAL A 34 -17.67 -22.35 15.94
N GLY A 35 -16.55 -22.85 15.39
CA GLY A 35 -15.73 -23.89 16.02
C GLY A 35 -15.16 -23.46 17.36
N LEU A 36 -14.55 -22.27 17.41
CA LEU A 36 -14.02 -21.69 18.65
C LEU A 36 -15.11 -21.45 19.69
N ALA A 37 -16.27 -20.91 19.28
CA ALA A 37 -17.39 -20.68 20.19
C ALA A 37 -17.87 -21.97 20.85
N LYS A 38 -17.97 -23.07 20.08
CA LYS A 38 -18.28 -24.39 20.64
C LYS A 38 -17.19 -24.87 21.60
N GLN A 39 -15.92 -24.69 21.25
CA GLN A 39 -14.78 -25.14 22.05
C GLN A 39 -14.74 -24.47 23.42
N VAL A 40 -15.07 -23.17 23.50
CA VAL A 40 -15.08 -22.39 24.76
C VAL A 40 -16.47 -22.27 25.38
N ASN A 41 -17.42 -23.13 24.96
CA ASN A 41 -18.78 -23.23 25.52
C ASN A 41 -19.60 -21.91 25.51
N ILE A 42 -19.42 -21.06 24.49
CA ILE A 42 -20.30 -19.90 24.25
C ILE A 42 -21.24 -20.15 23.06
N GLN A 43 -22.33 -19.39 22.94
CA GLN A 43 -23.41 -19.68 22.00
C GLN A 43 -22.98 -19.45 20.54
N PRO A 44 -22.83 -20.50 19.70
CA PRO A 44 -22.32 -20.34 18.34
C PRO A 44 -23.30 -19.61 17.40
N GLY A 45 -24.60 -19.67 17.72
CA GLY A 45 -25.62 -18.91 16.98
C GLY A 45 -25.38 -17.41 17.00
N ILE A 46 -24.81 -16.88 18.09
CA ILE A 46 -24.46 -15.45 18.17
C ILE A 46 -23.32 -15.13 17.21
N ILE A 47 -22.32 -16.01 17.05
CA ILE A 47 -21.25 -15.80 16.05
C ILE A 47 -21.80 -15.75 14.62
N ILE A 48 -22.80 -16.58 14.30
CA ILE A 48 -23.46 -16.53 12.98
C ILE A 48 -24.18 -15.19 12.80
N ILE A 49 -24.87 -14.68 13.83
CA ILE A 49 -25.50 -13.35 13.79
C ILE A 49 -24.43 -12.27 13.57
N LEU A 50 -23.32 -12.30 14.32
CA LEU A 50 -22.23 -11.32 14.16
C LEU A 50 -21.58 -11.39 12.79
N ALA A 51 -21.45 -12.57 12.19
CA ALA A 51 -20.96 -12.73 10.84
C ALA A 51 -21.86 -12.02 9.81
N LEU A 52 -23.17 -12.19 9.93
CA LEU A 52 -24.15 -11.49 9.08
C LEU A 52 -24.08 -9.98 9.27
N ILE A 53 -23.99 -9.51 10.53
CA ILE A 53 -23.82 -8.09 10.84
C ILE A 53 -22.51 -7.55 10.26
N SER A 54 -21.42 -8.32 10.33
CA SER A 54 -20.13 -7.96 9.76
C SER A 54 -20.20 -7.81 8.24
N MET A 55 -20.88 -8.74 7.57
CA MET A 55 -21.13 -8.66 6.13
C MET A 55 -21.96 -7.43 5.77
N CYS A 56 -23.05 -7.15 6.49
CA CYS A 56 -23.88 -5.97 6.29
C CYS A 56 -23.09 -4.67 6.51
N ALA A 57 -22.34 -4.56 7.60
CA ALA A 57 -21.49 -3.41 7.92
C ALA A 57 -20.43 -3.18 6.84
N PHE A 58 -19.80 -4.25 6.35
CA PHE A 58 -18.83 -4.19 5.26
C PHE A 58 -19.44 -3.56 4.00
N PHE A 59 -20.56 -4.11 3.50
CA PHE A 59 -21.20 -3.61 2.29
C PHE A 59 -21.82 -2.23 2.46
N LEU A 60 -22.36 -1.92 3.65
CA LEU A 60 -22.87 -0.60 3.98
C LEU A 60 -21.78 0.46 3.83
N LEU A 61 -20.60 0.21 4.40
CA LEU A 61 -19.49 1.15 4.32
C LEU A 61 -18.97 1.31 2.87
N VAL A 62 -18.94 0.22 2.09
CA VAL A 62 -18.61 0.30 0.65
C VAL A 62 -19.60 1.19 -0.10
N HIS A 63 -20.91 1.02 0.13
CA HIS A 63 -21.95 1.82 -0.53
C HIS A 63 -21.90 3.29 -0.11
N ILE A 64 -21.72 3.58 1.18
CA ILE A 64 -21.57 4.94 1.69
C ILE A 64 -20.34 5.60 1.06
N SER A 65 -19.20 4.91 1.03
CA SER A 65 -17.98 5.43 0.40
C SER A 65 -18.19 5.74 -1.08
N LYS A 66 -18.85 4.85 -1.81
CA LYS A 66 -19.18 5.03 -3.23
C LYS A 66 -20.11 6.22 -3.45
N TRP A 67 -21.10 6.39 -2.59
CA TRP A 67 -22.04 7.52 -2.67
C TRP A 67 -21.35 8.86 -2.40
N LEU A 68 -20.47 8.91 -1.40
CA LEU A 68 -19.77 10.15 -1.00
C LEU A 68 -18.63 10.53 -1.95
N THR A 69 -17.87 9.55 -2.44
CA THR A 69 -16.61 9.80 -3.17
C THR A 69 -16.69 9.47 -4.66
N GLY A 70 -17.80 8.87 -5.10
CA GLY A 70 -17.95 8.34 -6.47
C GLY A 70 -17.11 7.09 -6.75
N GLN A 71 -16.35 6.59 -5.78
CA GLN A 71 -15.50 5.41 -5.92
C GLN A 71 -15.67 4.44 -4.76
N GLU A 72 -15.45 3.16 -5.03
CA GLU A 72 -15.36 2.14 -3.99
C GLU A 72 -13.97 2.25 -3.33
N ILE A 73 -13.97 2.54 -2.03
CA ILE A 73 -12.77 2.63 -1.19
C ILE A 73 -12.80 1.46 -0.22
N LEU A 74 -11.86 0.53 -0.39
CA LEU A 74 -11.68 -0.63 0.48
C LEU A 74 -10.42 -0.42 1.33
N VAL A 75 -10.60 0.25 2.47
CA VAL A 75 -9.53 0.44 3.47
C VAL A 75 -9.84 -0.47 4.65
N TYR A 76 -8.94 -1.43 4.90
CA TYR A 76 -9.13 -2.47 5.91
C TYR A 76 -9.56 -1.91 7.28
N TYR A 77 -8.83 -0.94 7.83
CA TYR A 77 -9.11 -0.39 9.16
C TYR A 77 -10.48 0.26 9.28
N HIS A 78 -10.97 0.92 8.23
CA HIS A 78 -12.32 1.52 8.26
C HIS A 78 -13.39 0.44 8.38
N HIS A 79 -13.24 -0.68 7.65
CA HIS A 79 -14.17 -1.80 7.74
C HIS A 79 -14.04 -2.54 9.07
N GLU A 80 -12.82 -2.79 9.56
CA GLU A 80 -12.59 -3.43 10.85
C GLU A 80 -13.23 -2.66 12.00
N ILE A 81 -12.98 -1.34 12.09
CA ILE A 81 -13.58 -0.48 13.12
C ILE A 81 -15.10 -0.50 13.03
N SER A 82 -15.65 -0.39 11.81
CA SER A 82 -17.09 -0.42 11.59
C SER A 82 -17.71 -1.75 12.01
N ILE A 83 -17.10 -2.87 11.64
CA ILE A 83 -17.54 -4.21 12.00
C ILE A 83 -17.53 -4.38 13.52
N LEU A 84 -16.41 -4.05 14.19
CA LEU A 84 -16.30 -4.17 15.64
C LEU A 84 -17.32 -3.29 16.37
N PHE A 85 -17.56 -2.07 15.88
CA PHE A 85 -18.57 -1.17 16.45
C PHE A 85 -19.98 -1.76 16.36
N PHE A 86 -20.43 -2.19 15.17
CA PHE A 86 -21.76 -2.75 15.00
C PHE A 86 -21.94 -4.08 15.75
N CYS A 87 -20.91 -4.93 15.77
CA CYS A 87 -20.93 -6.15 16.57
C CYS A 87 -21.03 -5.86 18.07
N ALA A 88 -20.26 -4.88 18.60
CA ALA A 88 -20.34 -4.48 19.99
C ALA A 88 -21.73 -3.94 20.37
N VAL A 89 -22.35 -3.13 19.50
CA VAL A 89 -23.72 -2.64 19.67
C VAL A 89 -24.73 -3.79 19.73
N VAL A 90 -24.65 -4.74 18.79
CA VAL A 90 -25.55 -5.90 18.78
C VAL A 90 -25.36 -6.77 20.02
N LEU A 91 -24.13 -7.04 20.44
CA LEU A 91 -23.84 -7.79 21.67
C LEU A 91 -24.39 -7.09 22.92
N TYR A 92 -24.24 -5.77 22.99
CA TYR A 92 -24.81 -4.96 24.05
C TYR A 92 -26.35 -5.05 24.10
N LEU A 93 -27.01 -4.95 22.93
CA LEU A 93 -28.47 -5.07 22.83
C LEU A 93 -28.97 -6.48 23.19
N LEU A 94 -28.21 -7.51 22.83
CA LEU A 94 -28.49 -8.91 23.19
C LEU A 94 -28.16 -9.22 24.66
N LYS A 95 -27.55 -8.29 25.41
CA LYS A 95 -27.15 -8.44 26.82
C LYS A 95 -26.25 -9.66 27.08
N VAL A 96 -25.36 -9.95 26.13
CA VAL A 96 -24.36 -11.01 26.26
C VAL A 96 -22.96 -10.43 26.51
N PRO A 97 -22.01 -11.20 27.05
CA PRO A 97 -20.64 -10.73 27.25
C PRO A 97 -20.04 -10.21 25.93
N ILE A 98 -19.52 -8.98 25.89
CA ILE A 98 -19.08 -8.39 24.62
C ILE A 98 -17.72 -8.94 24.18
N LEU A 99 -16.73 -8.90 25.07
CA LEU A 99 -15.34 -9.19 24.74
C LEU A 99 -15.08 -10.62 24.19
N PRO A 100 -15.64 -11.70 24.76
CA PRO A 100 -15.40 -13.05 24.23
C PRO A 100 -15.85 -13.20 22.77
N TYR A 101 -16.97 -12.59 22.40
CA TYR A 101 -17.48 -12.66 21.04
C TYR A 101 -16.72 -11.72 20.10
N LEU A 102 -16.27 -10.55 20.57
CA LEU A 102 -15.41 -9.67 19.77
C LEU A 102 -14.05 -10.31 19.48
N ASP A 103 -13.44 -10.99 20.45
CA ASP A 103 -12.19 -11.74 20.27
C ASP A 103 -12.31 -12.77 19.15
N ILE A 104 -13.37 -13.58 19.15
CA ILE A 104 -13.63 -14.58 18.10
C ILE A 104 -13.95 -13.91 16.76
N THR A 105 -14.77 -12.85 16.76
CA THR A 105 -15.12 -12.10 15.55
C THR A 105 -13.88 -11.54 14.87
N LEU A 106 -12.92 -11.03 15.64
CA LEU A 106 -11.69 -10.47 15.14
C LEU A 106 -10.78 -11.52 14.50
N LEU A 107 -10.77 -12.76 15.02
CA LEU A 107 -10.10 -13.87 14.34
C LEU A 107 -10.75 -14.20 13.00
N GLY A 108 -12.08 -14.15 12.93
CA GLY A 108 -12.81 -14.29 11.66
C GLY A 108 -12.46 -13.19 10.65
N VAL A 109 -12.38 -11.94 11.09
CA VAL A 109 -11.91 -10.79 10.28
C VAL A 109 -10.46 -10.99 9.85
N GLY A 110 -9.61 -11.50 10.73
CA GLY A 110 -8.22 -11.85 10.43
C GLY A 110 -8.12 -12.95 9.36
N THR A 111 -8.93 -14.01 9.44
CA THR A 111 -9.00 -15.04 8.40
C THR A 111 -9.46 -14.44 7.08
N PHE A 112 -10.47 -13.57 7.08
CA PHE A 112 -10.89 -12.85 5.88
C PHE A 112 -9.74 -12.03 5.28
N LEU A 113 -9.00 -11.29 6.11
CA LEU A 113 -7.84 -10.50 5.68
C LEU A 113 -6.72 -11.37 5.10
N PHE A 114 -6.42 -12.52 5.71
CA PHE A 114 -5.44 -13.49 5.22
C PHE A 114 -5.70 -13.83 3.74
N PHE A 115 -6.90 -14.32 3.43
CA PHE A 115 -7.25 -14.65 2.04
C PHE A 115 -7.35 -13.41 1.15
N GLY A 116 -7.85 -12.29 1.70
CA GLY A 116 -7.90 -11.02 0.98
C GLY A 116 -6.51 -10.53 0.53
N ARG A 117 -5.46 -10.77 1.32
CA ARG A 117 -4.07 -10.42 0.94
C ARG A 117 -3.49 -11.36 -0.11
N ILE A 118 -3.84 -12.64 -0.10
CA ILE A 118 -3.55 -13.55 -1.21
C ILE A 118 -4.26 -13.07 -2.48
N GLY A 119 -5.52 -12.61 -2.37
CA GLY A 119 -6.24 -11.99 -3.47
C GLY A 119 -5.54 -10.74 -4.00
N CYS A 120 -5.10 -9.85 -3.10
CA CYS A 120 -4.31 -8.66 -3.46
C CYS A 120 -3.04 -9.04 -4.25
N HIS A 121 -2.36 -10.10 -3.84
CA HIS A 121 -1.17 -10.61 -4.51
C HIS A 121 -1.50 -11.04 -5.95
N LEU A 122 -2.56 -11.83 -6.16
CA LEU A 122 -2.89 -12.36 -7.49
C LEU A 122 -3.30 -11.27 -8.49
N VAL A 123 -3.90 -10.17 -8.01
CA VAL A 123 -4.33 -9.06 -8.87
C VAL A 123 -3.31 -7.92 -8.97
N GLY A 124 -2.24 -7.97 -8.18
CA GLY A 124 -1.18 -6.96 -8.13
C GLY A 124 -1.53 -5.66 -7.39
N CYS A 125 -2.66 -5.58 -6.69
CA CYS A 125 -2.99 -4.39 -5.91
C CYS A 125 -2.21 -4.37 -4.57
N CYS A 126 -2.11 -3.20 -3.94
CA CYS A 126 -1.43 -3.05 -2.65
C CYS A 126 0.03 -3.54 -2.66
N HIS A 127 0.76 -3.35 -3.75
CA HIS A 127 2.09 -3.91 -3.97
C HIS A 127 3.23 -3.21 -3.24
N GLY A 128 4.35 -3.92 -3.09
CA GLY A 128 5.58 -3.38 -2.51
C GLY A 128 6.35 -2.44 -3.44
N SER A 129 7.40 -1.85 -2.89
CA SER A 129 8.39 -1.07 -3.61
C SER A 129 9.32 -1.96 -4.45
N PRO A 130 9.97 -1.41 -5.50
CA PRO A 130 10.98 -2.14 -6.27
C PRO A 130 12.11 -2.72 -5.42
N CYS A 131 12.52 -3.94 -5.72
CA CYS A 131 13.59 -4.65 -5.01
C CYS A 131 14.38 -5.57 -5.95
N LYS A 132 15.53 -6.07 -5.48
CA LYS A 132 16.39 -6.97 -6.28
C LYS A 132 15.79 -8.37 -6.48
N TYR A 133 15.09 -8.86 -5.45
CA TYR A 133 14.45 -10.18 -5.41
C TYR A 133 13.02 -10.03 -4.95
N GLY A 134 12.06 -10.49 -5.75
CA GLY A 134 10.66 -10.28 -5.50
C GLY A 134 9.78 -10.80 -6.64
N ILE A 135 8.53 -10.36 -6.63
CA ILE A 135 7.49 -10.78 -7.56
C ILE A 135 7.30 -9.76 -8.68
N THR A 136 6.87 -10.20 -9.85
CA THR A 136 6.67 -9.34 -11.03
C THR A 136 5.24 -9.41 -11.53
N TYR A 137 4.69 -8.27 -11.95
CA TYR A 137 3.36 -8.20 -12.57
C TYR A 137 3.46 -7.83 -14.05
N GLY A 138 2.77 -8.61 -14.88
CA GLY A 138 2.84 -8.52 -16.34
C GLY A 138 1.79 -7.60 -16.97
N LYS A 139 1.73 -7.61 -18.32
CA LYS A 139 0.81 -6.77 -19.13
C LYS A 139 -0.65 -6.91 -18.70
N GLN A 140 -1.12 -8.13 -18.46
CA GLN A 140 -2.50 -8.42 -18.02
C GLN A 140 -2.87 -7.70 -16.71
N HIS A 141 -1.90 -7.51 -15.80
CA HIS A 141 -2.14 -6.81 -14.55
C HIS A 141 -2.27 -5.31 -14.78
N VAL A 142 -1.44 -4.75 -15.68
CA VAL A 142 -1.52 -3.33 -16.07
C VAL A 142 -2.87 -3.03 -16.73
N GLU A 143 -3.31 -3.89 -17.66
CA GLU A 143 -4.63 -3.80 -18.28
C GLU A 143 -5.77 -3.88 -17.25
N ALA A 144 -5.55 -4.62 -16.16
CA ALA A 144 -6.48 -4.67 -15.05
C ALA A 144 -6.45 -3.40 -14.16
N GLY A 145 -5.41 -2.57 -14.18
CA GLY A 145 -5.30 -1.37 -13.34
C GLY A 145 -4.13 -1.37 -12.35
N PHE A 146 -3.18 -2.28 -12.50
CA PHE A 146 -1.89 -2.23 -11.80
C PHE A 146 -1.07 -1.01 -12.24
N THR A 147 -0.16 -0.55 -11.37
CA THR A 147 0.77 0.56 -11.60
C THR A 147 1.62 0.33 -12.86
N TRP A 148 1.27 1.01 -13.95
CA TRP A 148 1.78 0.75 -15.30
C TRP A 148 3.31 0.81 -15.42
N TYR A 149 3.94 1.77 -14.75
CA TYR A 149 5.40 1.97 -14.78
C TYR A 149 6.19 0.91 -14.00
N TYR A 150 5.51 0.00 -13.30
CA TYR A 150 6.13 -1.17 -12.66
C TYR A 150 5.88 -2.49 -13.39
N GLN A 151 5.43 -2.44 -14.64
CA GLN A 151 5.28 -3.64 -15.46
C GLN A 151 6.61 -4.40 -15.59
N ASN A 152 6.61 -5.68 -15.21
CA ASN A 152 7.77 -6.57 -15.19
C ASN A 152 8.92 -6.09 -14.27
N VAL A 153 8.64 -5.20 -13.32
CA VAL A 153 9.58 -4.80 -12.27
C VAL A 153 9.44 -5.75 -11.09
N LYS A 154 10.57 -6.18 -10.51
CA LYS A 154 10.58 -6.99 -9.29
C LYS A 154 10.18 -6.12 -8.09
N LEU A 155 9.11 -6.50 -7.41
CA LEU A 155 8.55 -5.79 -6.26
C LEU A 155 8.62 -6.65 -5.00
N PHE A 156 8.80 -5.99 -3.86
CA PHE A 156 8.82 -6.65 -2.57
C PHE A 156 7.43 -7.27 -2.28
N PRO A 157 7.34 -8.56 -1.89
CA PRO A 157 6.07 -9.28 -1.81
C PRO A 157 5.28 -8.97 -0.52
N VAL A 158 4.99 -7.69 -0.28
CA VAL A 158 4.30 -7.20 0.94
C VAL A 158 3.00 -7.95 1.21
N GLN A 159 2.23 -8.29 0.17
CA GLN A 159 0.92 -8.92 0.33
C GLN A 159 1.03 -10.33 0.91
N LEU A 160 2.00 -11.13 0.44
CA LEU A 160 2.21 -12.49 0.93
C LEU A 160 2.78 -12.50 2.35
N ILE A 161 3.72 -11.59 2.65
CA ILE A 161 4.26 -11.43 4.00
C ILE A 161 3.14 -11.01 4.96
N GLU A 162 2.29 -10.07 4.56
CA GLU A 162 1.13 -9.65 5.35
C GLU A 162 0.12 -10.78 5.56
N SER A 163 -0.14 -11.60 4.53
CA SER A 163 -0.97 -12.80 4.67
C SER A 163 -0.39 -13.75 5.72
N VAL A 164 0.88 -14.15 5.61
CA VAL A 164 1.51 -15.07 6.55
C VAL A 164 1.49 -14.51 7.98
N TYR A 165 1.78 -13.22 8.14
CA TYR A 165 1.77 -12.58 9.45
C TYR A 165 0.38 -12.54 10.09
N VAL A 166 -0.66 -12.18 9.32
CA VAL A 166 -2.05 -12.22 9.80
C VAL A 166 -2.47 -13.65 10.14
N GLY A 167 -2.09 -14.64 9.34
CA GLY A 167 -2.34 -16.04 9.64
C GLY A 167 -1.70 -16.50 10.95
N ALA A 168 -0.48 -16.06 11.24
CA ALA A 168 0.19 -16.33 12.50
C ALA A 168 -0.53 -15.67 13.69
N ILE A 169 -0.97 -14.42 13.55
CA ILE A 169 -1.79 -13.74 14.57
C ILE A 169 -3.09 -14.51 14.82
N VAL A 170 -3.78 -14.94 13.76
CA VAL A 170 -5.02 -15.72 13.88
C VAL A 170 -4.75 -17.04 14.62
N GLY A 171 -3.69 -17.76 14.26
CA GLY A 171 -3.31 -19.01 14.93
C GLY A 171 -2.98 -18.82 16.40
N ILE A 172 -2.17 -17.80 16.74
CA ILE A 172 -1.87 -17.46 18.14
C ILE A 172 -3.15 -17.08 18.90
N GLY A 173 -4.03 -16.28 18.30
CA GLY A 173 -5.30 -15.90 18.90
C GLY A 173 -6.23 -17.10 19.15
N CYS A 174 -6.25 -18.08 18.23
CA CYS A 174 -6.98 -19.33 18.47
C CYS A 174 -6.44 -20.07 19.70
N ILE A 175 -5.11 -20.20 19.83
CA ILE A 175 -4.47 -20.83 21.00
C ILE A 175 -4.84 -20.09 22.28
N LEU A 176 -4.84 -18.75 22.27
CA LEU A 176 -5.20 -17.94 23.44
C LEU A 176 -6.67 -18.12 23.85
N ILE A 177 -7.59 -18.22 22.89
CA ILE A 177 -9.01 -18.48 23.18
C ILE A 177 -9.21 -19.88 23.74
N ILE A 178 -8.58 -20.89 23.15
CA ILE A 178 -8.68 -22.29 23.61
C ILE A 178 -8.10 -22.46 25.02
N ASN A 179 -7.04 -21.71 25.34
CA ASN A 179 -6.45 -21.69 26.68
C ASN A 179 -7.20 -20.78 27.67
N GLU A 180 -8.41 -20.33 27.32
CA GLU A 180 -9.30 -19.53 28.17
C GLU A 180 -8.62 -18.27 28.75
N THR A 181 -7.77 -17.62 27.96
CA THR A 181 -7.17 -16.34 28.37
C THR A 181 -8.23 -15.26 28.60
N PRO A 182 -7.95 -14.24 29.43
CA PRO A 182 -8.93 -13.22 29.77
C PRO A 182 -9.60 -12.60 28.54
N PRO A 183 -10.93 -12.44 28.52
CA PRO A 183 -11.63 -11.81 27.39
C PRO A 183 -11.07 -10.42 27.06
N GLY A 184 -10.89 -10.13 25.78
CA GLY A 184 -10.27 -8.91 25.26
C GLY A 184 -8.76 -9.05 25.01
N THR A 185 -8.14 -10.17 25.40
CA THR A 185 -6.71 -10.43 25.14
C THR A 185 -6.44 -10.54 23.64
N VAL A 186 -7.30 -11.24 22.90
CA VAL A 186 -7.13 -11.38 21.44
C VAL A 186 -7.39 -10.07 20.73
N LEU A 187 -8.36 -9.27 21.18
CA LEU A 187 -8.59 -7.92 20.68
C LEU A 187 -7.34 -7.05 20.79
N ILE A 188 -6.70 -7.04 21.97
CA ILE A 188 -5.44 -6.31 22.17
C ILE A 188 -4.34 -6.88 21.28
N LEU A 189 -4.13 -8.20 21.32
CA LEU A 189 -3.06 -8.83 20.55
C LEU A 189 -3.20 -8.54 19.06
N TYR A 190 -4.38 -8.73 18.49
CA TYR A 190 -4.62 -8.46 17.09
C TYR A 190 -4.39 -6.97 16.79
N SER A 191 -5.06 -6.07 17.50
CA SER A 191 -4.97 -4.62 17.24
C SER A 191 -3.54 -4.11 17.32
N VAL A 192 -2.78 -4.56 18.33
CA VAL A 192 -1.42 -4.07 18.57
C VAL A 192 -0.39 -4.72 17.65
N PHE A 193 -0.41 -6.05 17.49
CA PHE A 193 0.59 -6.74 16.68
C PHE A 193 0.33 -6.58 15.19
N TYR A 194 -0.93 -6.70 14.74
CA TYR A 194 -1.26 -6.38 13.35
C TYR A 194 -0.98 -4.90 13.08
N GLY A 195 -1.33 -4.02 14.00
CA GLY A 195 -0.99 -2.60 13.95
C GLY A 195 0.51 -2.36 13.74
N LEU A 196 1.35 -2.88 14.63
CA LEU A 196 2.81 -2.76 14.55
C LEU A 196 3.36 -3.24 13.21
N PHE A 197 2.94 -4.43 12.78
CA PHE A 197 3.38 -4.97 11.51
C PHE A 197 2.90 -4.13 10.34
N ARG A 198 1.66 -3.64 10.39
CA ARG A 198 1.10 -2.75 9.39
C ARG A 198 1.89 -1.45 9.30
N PHE A 199 2.29 -0.90 10.44
CA PHE A 199 3.13 0.29 10.52
C PHE A 199 4.48 0.08 9.82
N ILE A 200 5.12 -1.07 10.07
CA ILE A 200 6.43 -1.42 9.51
C ILE A 200 6.32 -1.68 8.00
N ILE A 201 5.38 -2.53 7.56
CA ILE A 201 5.29 -2.96 6.16
C ILE A 201 4.94 -1.79 5.22
N GLU A 202 4.28 -0.78 5.75
CA GLU A 202 3.94 0.44 5.01
C GLU A 202 5.19 1.15 4.45
N PHE A 203 6.34 1.05 5.11
CA PHE A 203 7.60 1.59 4.59
C PHE A 203 8.14 0.84 3.37
N PHE A 204 7.69 -0.40 3.15
CA PHE A 204 8.08 -1.24 2.03
C PHE A 204 7.05 -1.21 0.89
N ARG A 205 5.98 -0.41 1.02
CA ARG A 205 4.96 -0.28 -0.02
C ARG A 205 5.42 0.56 -1.20
N GLY A 206 4.85 0.28 -2.37
CA GLY A 206 5.13 0.99 -3.62
C GLY A 206 3.87 1.49 -4.33
N ASP A 207 2.68 1.24 -3.78
CA ASP A 207 1.41 1.68 -4.36
C ASP A 207 1.19 3.19 -4.15
N PRO A 208 1.00 3.98 -5.22
CA PRO A 208 1.13 5.44 -5.15
C PRO A 208 -0.14 6.18 -4.73
N GLU A 209 -1.28 5.49 -4.60
CA GLU A 209 -2.59 6.08 -4.31
C GLU A 209 -2.80 6.40 -2.81
N ARG A 210 -1.76 6.24 -1.99
CA ARG A 210 -1.87 6.41 -0.54
C ARG A 210 -1.79 7.88 -0.11
N PRO A 211 -2.61 8.31 0.85
CA PRO A 211 -2.45 9.63 1.45
C PRO A 211 -1.22 9.67 2.37
N LEU A 212 -0.42 10.73 2.26
CA LEU A 212 0.74 11.00 3.12
C LEU A 212 0.50 12.30 3.90
N TRP A 213 0.62 12.23 5.22
CA TRP A 213 0.50 13.35 6.14
C TRP A 213 1.77 13.44 6.99
N LEU A 214 2.49 14.56 6.88
CA LEU A 214 3.77 14.79 7.60
C LEU A 214 4.84 13.70 7.37
N GLY A 215 4.88 13.09 6.19
CA GLY A 215 5.86 12.04 5.88
C GLY A 215 5.49 10.63 6.38
N ILE A 216 4.26 10.48 6.89
CA ILE A 216 3.69 9.27 7.45
C ILE A 216 2.38 8.97 6.71
N SER A 217 2.10 7.70 6.44
CA SER A 217 0.86 7.32 5.72
C SER A 217 -0.37 7.45 6.62
N GLU A 218 -1.55 7.60 6.01
CA GLU A 218 -2.82 7.50 6.72
C GLU A 218 -2.96 6.18 7.51
N ALA A 219 -2.56 5.04 6.92
CA ALA A 219 -2.61 3.73 7.59
C ALA A 219 -1.73 3.63 8.85
N GLN A 220 -0.62 4.37 8.88
CA GLN A 220 0.26 4.45 10.05
C GLN A 220 -0.34 5.31 11.16
N TRP A 221 -0.99 6.42 10.79
CA TRP A 221 -1.72 7.25 11.74
C TRP A 221 -2.90 6.49 12.35
N THR A 222 -3.71 5.81 11.54
CA THR A 222 -4.84 5.02 12.05
C THR A 222 -4.38 3.89 12.95
N THR A 223 -3.29 3.20 12.59
CA THR A 223 -2.64 2.22 13.48
C THR A 223 -2.30 2.84 14.84
N MET A 224 -1.59 3.97 14.85
CA MET A 224 -1.15 4.58 16.12
C MET A 224 -2.34 5.01 16.99
N ILE A 225 -3.39 5.56 16.37
CA ILE A 225 -4.62 5.95 17.06
C ILE A 225 -5.33 4.72 17.63
N LEU A 226 -5.44 3.62 16.86
CA LEU A 226 -6.08 2.39 17.34
C LEU A 226 -5.34 1.78 18.52
N ILE A 227 -4.00 1.67 18.44
CA ILE A 227 -3.20 1.15 19.55
C ILE A 227 -3.37 2.06 20.78
N PHE A 228 -3.34 3.38 20.61
CA PHE A 228 -3.60 4.32 21.70
C PHE A 228 -5.00 4.15 22.34
N ILE A 229 -6.05 4.01 21.53
CA ILE A 229 -7.42 3.78 22.02
C ILE A 229 -7.50 2.46 22.80
N THR A 230 -6.91 1.38 22.27
CA THR A 230 -6.91 0.09 22.96
C THR A 230 -6.14 0.16 24.29
N LEU A 231 -5.05 0.91 24.36
CA LEU A 231 -4.33 1.16 25.62
C LEU A 231 -5.19 1.96 26.60
N GLY A 232 -5.89 2.99 26.13
CA GLY A 232 -6.83 3.76 26.95
C GLY A 232 -7.94 2.89 27.54
N PHE A 233 -8.53 2.00 26.74
CA PHE A 233 -9.53 1.03 27.22
C PHE A 233 -8.96 0.04 28.26
N SER A 234 -7.70 -0.37 28.12
CA SER A 234 -7.03 -1.15 29.16
C SER A 234 -6.90 -0.39 30.48
N TYR A 235 -6.54 0.91 30.44
CA TYR A 235 -6.44 1.74 31.65
C TYR A 235 -7.79 2.06 32.30
N LEU A 236 -8.86 2.14 31.50
CA LEU A 236 -10.24 2.31 31.99
C LEU A 236 -10.82 1.01 32.59
N GLY A 237 -10.09 -0.11 32.54
CA GLY A 237 -10.55 -1.41 33.02
C GLY A 237 -11.56 -2.09 32.08
N TRP A 238 -11.74 -1.59 30.86
CA TRP A 238 -12.61 -2.21 29.84
C TRP A 238 -11.93 -3.34 29.10
N LEU A 239 -10.60 -3.36 29.09
CA LEU A 239 -9.78 -4.43 28.54
C LEU A 239 -8.69 -4.86 29.55
N PRO A 240 -8.11 -6.06 29.43
CA PRO A 240 -6.97 -6.46 30.24
C PRO A 240 -5.80 -5.48 30.08
N LEU A 241 -5.10 -5.17 31.17
CA LEU A 241 -3.94 -4.28 31.14
C LEU A 241 -2.66 -5.10 30.99
N TYR A 242 -1.90 -4.82 29.93
CA TYR A 242 -0.59 -5.40 29.69
C TYR A 242 0.50 -4.34 29.66
N ILE A 243 1.53 -4.50 30.50
CA ILE A 243 2.63 -3.52 30.62
C ILE A 243 3.37 -3.32 29.30
N TRP A 244 3.53 -4.38 28.49
CA TRP A 244 4.22 -4.31 27.20
C TRP A 244 3.53 -3.37 26.20
N HIS A 245 2.22 -3.15 26.33
CA HIS A 245 1.46 -2.26 25.46
C HIS A 245 1.95 -0.79 25.58
N ASN A 246 2.35 -0.36 26.78
CA ASN A 246 2.95 0.96 27.00
C ASN A 246 4.26 1.14 26.24
N TRP A 247 5.13 0.12 26.28
CA TRP A 247 6.41 0.15 25.58
C TRP A 247 6.22 0.22 24.07
N VAL A 248 5.26 -0.52 23.54
CA VAL A 248 4.89 -0.45 22.12
C VAL A 248 4.48 0.96 21.73
N MET A 249 3.59 1.60 22.49
CA MET A 249 3.14 2.96 22.21
C MET A 249 4.27 3.99 22.29
N LEU A 250 5.13 3.86 23.30
CA LEU A 250 6.29 4.74 23.45
C LEU A 250 7.24 4.63 22.25
N ILE A 251 7.59 3.40 21.85
CA ILE A 251 8.49 3.15 20.71
C ILE A 251 7.89 3.70 19.41
N LEU A 252 6.61 3.45 19.15
CA LEU A 252 5.93 3.99 17.98
C LEU A 252 5.93 5.52 17.97
N GLY A 253 5.62 6.14 19.12
CA GLY A 253 5.65 7.59 19.28
C GLY A 253 7.04 8.18 18.97
N ILE A 254 8.11 7.55 19.46
CA ILE A 254 9.50 7.96 19.18
C ILE A 254 9.82 7.85 17.67
N ILE A 255 9.45 6.73 17.03
CA ILE A 255 9.69 6.52 15.59
C ILE A 255 8.96 7.58 14.76
N VAL A 256 7.69 7.85 15.09
CA VAL A 256 6.86 8.87 14.44
C VAL A 256 7.47 10.26 14.62
N PHE A 257 7.87 10.61 15.84
CA PHE A 257 8.48 11.89 16.16
C PHE A 257 9.75 12.15 15.33
N PHE A 258 10.70 11.21 15.34
CA PHE A 258 11.92 11.35 14.55
C PHE A 258 11.65 11.39 13.04
N ARG A 259 10.63 10.66 12.57
CA ARG A 259 10.25 10.67 11.16
C ARG A 259 9.65 12.01 10.73
N ILE A 260 8.82 12.63 11.57
CA ILE A 260 8.25 13.96 11.32
C ILE A 260 9.37 15.00 11.27
N ILE A 261 10.29 14.98 12.24
CA ILE A 261 11.47 15.86 12.24
C ILE A 261 12.28 15.66 10.96
N TYR A 262 12.59 14.42 10.61
CA TYR A 262 13.36 14.11 9.41
C TYR A 262 12.66 14.61 8.13
N TYR A 263 11.34 14.45 8.04
CA TYR A 263 10.52 14.91 6.92
C TYR A 263 10.48 16.45 6.82
N TYR A 264 10.42 17.16 7.95
CA TYR A 264 10.38 18.61 8.00
C TYR A 264 11.71 19.23 7.55
N TYR A 265 12.84 18.71 8.04
CA TYR A 265 14.16 19.26 7.72
C TYR A 265 14.73 18.82 6.36
N ASN A 266 14.32 17.66 5.82
CA ASN A 266 14.83 17.13 4.54
C ASN A 266 13.82 17.26 3.41
N GLU A 267 13.65 18.46 2.84
CA GLU A 267 12.71 18.67 1.72
C GLU A 267 13.00 17.79 0.50
N SER A 268 14.26 17.50 0.22
CA SER A 268 14.68 16.63 -0.88
C SER A 268 14.24 15.17 -0.70
N PHE A 269 13.85 14.76 0.51
CA PHE A 269 13.26 13.44 0.76
C PHE A 269 11.89 13.28 0.10
N LYS A 270 11.14 14.39 -0.10
CA LYS A 270 9.82 14.39 -0.76
C LYS A 270 9.89 13.79 -2.16
N ILE A 271 11.01 13.97 -2.87
CA ILE A 271 11.26 13.47 -4.23
C ILE A 271 11.25 11.94 -4.29
N ILE A 272 11.71 11.26 -3.23
CA ILE A 272 11.90 9.81 -3.23
C ILE A 272 10.70 9.06 -2.61
N THR A 273 9.70 9.80 -2.15
CA THR A 273 8.42 9.20 -1.75
C THR A 273 7.73 8.56 -2.95
N TYR A 274 6.81 7.62 -2.73
CA TYR A 274 6.03 7.02 -3.83
C TYR A 274 5.30 8.07 -4.67
N LYS A 275 4.86 9.20 -4.07
CA LYS A 275 4.25 10.32 -4.78
C LYS A 275 5.26 11.00 -5.71
N GLY A 276 6.47 11.24 -5.22
CA GLY A 276 7.57 11.78 -6.03
C GLY A 276 7.99 10.83 -7.16
N ILE A 277 8.00 9.52 -6.92
CA ILE A 277 8.26 8.51 -7.96
C ILE A 277 7.15 8.48 -9.01
N LYS A 278 5.88 8.60 -8.60
CA LYS A 278 4.74 8.73 -9.53
C LYS A 278 4.87 9.99 -10.37
N GLU A 279 5.12 11.15 -9.75
CA GLU A 279 5.35 12.43 -10.46
C GLU A 279 6.51 12.32 -11.46
N LEU A 280 7.58 11.61 -11.09
CA LEU A 280 8.70 11.32 -11.97
C LEU A 280 8.28 10.45 -13.17
N ALA A 281 7.53 9.37 -12.93
CA ALA A 281 7.04 8.49 -13.98
C ALA A 281 6.09 9.21 -14.96
N ASP A 282 5.15 9.99 -14.43
CA ASP A 282 4.21 10.79 -15.23
C ASP A 282 4.94 11.86 -16.05
N GLY A 283 5.97 12.49 -15.45
CA GLY A 283 6.82 13.46 -16.14
C GLY A 283 7.61 12.85 -17.29
N LEU A 284 8.20 11.67 -17.08
CA LEU A 284 8.93 10.94 -18.12
C LEU A 284 8.01 10.55 -19.29
N ALA A 285 6.81 10.05 -19.00
CA ALA A 285 5.83 9.70 -20.03
C ALA A 285 5.35 10.92 -20.83
N THR A 286 5.18 12.06 -20.15
CA THR A 286 4.82 13.33 -20.81
C THR A 286 5.94 13.79 -21.75
N LEU A 287 7.20 13.71 -21.32
CA LEU A 287 8.35 14.07 -22.14
C LEU A 287 8.49 13.16 -23.37
N ASP A 288 8.30 11.84 -23.22
CA ASP A 288 8.35 10.91 -24.36
C ASP A 288 7.29 11.25 -25.43
N ASN A 289 6.07 11.57 -25.02
CA ASN A 289 4.99 11.96 -25.93
C ASN A 289 5.31 13.27 -26.67
N LEU A 290 5.94 14.23 -25.99
CA LEU A 290 6.36 15.49 -26.62
C LEU A 290 7.48 15.26 -27.64
N THR A 291 8.45 14.40 -27.33
CA THR A 291 9.56 14.07 -28.24
C THR A 291 9.09 13.28 -29.47
N GLN A 292 8.09 12.40 -29.33
CA GLN A 292 7.52 11.66 -30.46
C GLN A 292 6.68 12.54 -31.40
N ASN A 293 6.03 13.58 -30.89
CA ASN A 293 5.21 14.50 -31.69
C ASN A 293 6.03 15.62 -32.33
N SER A 294 7.24 15.90 -31.85
CA SER A 294 8.14 16.91 -32.42
C SER A 294 9.03 16.32 -33.52
N ASN A 295 8.50 16.18 -34.74
CA ASN A 295 9.30 15.73 -35.89
C ASN A 295 10.30 16.77 -36.42
N SER A 296 10.39 17.98 -35.85
CA SER A 296 11.27 19.04 -36.37
C SER A 296 11.40 20.25 -35.44
N THR A 297 12.17 20.15 -34.36
CA THR A 297 12.71 21.36 -33.69
C THR A 297 14.11 21.10 -33.16
N GLU A 298 15.11 21.34 -34.00
CA GLU A 298 16.48 21.52 -33.52
C GLU A 298 16.51 22.64 -32.48
N GLY A 299 17.05 22.35 -31.28
CA GLY A 299 17.35 23.34 -30.25
C GLY A 299 16.34 23.55 -29.11
N LYS A 300 15.16 22.90 -29.10
CA LYS A 300 14.20 23.02 -27.97
C LYS A 300 14.32 21.84 -26.98
N ILE A 301 14.62 22.15 -25.72
CA ILE A 301 14.70 21.17 -24.63
C ILE A 301 13.37 21.15 -23.87
N ASN A 302 12.62 20.05 -23.96
CA ASN A 302 11.41 19.87 -23.17
C ASN A 302 11.77 19.62 -21.70
N ILE A 303 11.18 20.39 -20.78
CA ILE A 303 11.38 20.27 -19.34
C ILE A 303 10.03 20.00 -18.68
N TYR A 304 9.98 18.95 -17.86
CA TYR A 304 8.85 18.69 -16.98
C TYR A 304 9.17 19.15 -15.56
N LYS A 305 8.29 19.95 -14.97
CA LYS A 305 8.44 20.46 -13.60
C LYS A 305 7.41 19.80 -12.70
N THR A 306 7.86 19.14 -11.65
CA THR A 306 6.99 18.53 -10.66
C THR A 306 6.45 19.56 -9.68
N ILE A 307 5.38 19.19 -8.96
CA ILE A 307 4.73 20.02 -7.94
C ILE A 307 5.72 20.39 -6.83
N ASN A 308 6.66 19.50 -6.52
CA ASN A 308 7.69 19.72 -5.51
C ASN A 308 8.85 20.60 -5.98
N GLY A 309 8.79 21.16 -7.20
CA GLY A 309 9.81 22.07 -7.73
C GLY A 309 11.06 21.36 -8.28
N PHE A 310 10.94 20.06 -8.56
CA PHE A 310 11.96 19.27 -9.24
C PHE A 310 11.72 19.32 -10.75
N SER A 311 12.75 19.64 -11.52
CA SER A 311 12.67 19.69 -12.99
C SER A 311 13.47 18.55 -13.60
N ILE A 312 12.90 17.92 -14.61
CA ILE A 312 13.56 16.86 -15.38
C ILE A 312 13.45 17.12 -16.88
N SER A 313 14.53 16.86 -17.61
CA SER A 313 14.54 16.73 -19.07
C SER A 313 15.28 15.47 -19.50
N ILE A 314 14.97 15.00 -20.70
CA ILE A 314 15.56 13.80 -21.28
C ILE A 314 16.20 14.19 -22.60
N ALA A 315 17.45 13.76 -22.80
CA ALA A 315 18.10 13.76 -24.09
C ALA A 315 18.51 12.32 -24.44
N LYS A 316 18.31 11.94 -25.69
CA LYS A 316 18.75 10.65 -26.23
C LYS A 316 19.73 10.93 -27.36
N GLU A 317 20.93 10.40 -27.24
CA GLU A 317 21.99 10.56 -28.23
C GLU A 317 22.50 9.18 -28.65
N MET A 318 22.83 9.02 -29.93
CA MET A 318 23.39 7.78 -30.46
C MET A 318 24.83 8.05 -30.84
N ASN A 319 25.77 7.26 -30.30
CA ASN A 319 27.18 7.38 -30.63
C ASN A 319 27.77 5.98 -30.81
N ASN A 320 28.37 5.70 -31.97
CA ASN A 320 29.03 4.43 -32.30
C ASN A 320 28.22 3.17 -31.90
N ASN A 321 26.97 3.08 -32.34
CA ASN A 321 25.99 2.01 -32.04
C ASN A 321 25.46 1.91 -30.59
N ASP A 322 25.95 2.73 -29.66
CA ASP A 322 25.44 2.79 -28.29
C ASP A 322 24.42 3.93 -28.14
N PHE A 323 23.34 3.68 -27.38
CA PHE A 323 22.37 4.71 -27.01
C PHE A 323 22.70 5.29 -25.63
N TYR A 324 22.89 6.60 -25.59
CA TYR A 324 23.08 7.37 -24.37
C TYR A 324 21.77 8.05 -23.99
N TYR A 325 21.26 7.74 -22.80
CA TYR A 325 20.15 8.44 -22.20
C TYR A 325 20.69 9.38 -21.13
N CYS A 326 20.54 10.69 -21.35
CA CYS A 326 20.93 11.72 -20.43
C CYS A 326 19.68 12.33 -19.78
N TYR A 327 19.55 12.13 -18.47
CA TYR A 327 18.52 12.76 -17.66
C TYR A 327 19.11 13.97 -16.97
N THR A 328 18.63 15.16 -17.32
CA THR A 328 19.03 16.39 -16.63
C THR A 328 18.03 16.69 -15.55
N ILE A 329 18.53 16.83 -14.33
CA ILE A 329 17.74 17.09 -13.13
C ILE A 329 18.17 18.43 -12.54
N SER A 330 17.19 19.25 -12.18
CA SER A 330 17.41 20.49 -11.43
C SER A 330 16.49 20.54 -10.23
N TYR A 331 17.02 21.06 -9.11
CA TYR A 331 16.26 21.28 -7.89
C TYR A 331 16.66 22.61 -7.23
N LYS A 332 15.73 23.22 -6.47
CA LYS A 332 15.93 24.54 -5.83
C LYS A 332 17.09 24.58 -4.82
N LYS A 333 17.51 23.43 -4.31
CA LYS A 333 18.54 23.26 -3.27
C LYS A 333 19.50 22.15 -3.67
N GLU A 334 20.67 22.12 -3.05
CA GLU A 334 21.63 21.05 -3.24
C GLU A 334 21.05 19.68 -2.85
N LEU A 335 21.16 18.71 -3.76
CA LEU A 335 20.77 17.33 -3.52
C LEU A 335 21.97 16.55 -2.98
N SER A 336 21.77 15.82 -1.88
CA SER A 336 22.79 14.92 -1.35
C SER A 336 23.07 13.76 -2.33
N SER A 337 24.29 13.24 -2.30
CA SER A 337 24.70 12.10 -3.13
C SER A 337 23.80 10.87 -2.95
N LYS A 338 23.32 10.63 -1.71
CA LYS A 338 22.37 9.56 -1.40
C LYS A 338 21.05 9.73 -2.15
N ILE A 339 20.55 10.95 -2.27
CA ILE A 339 19.27 11.25 -2.92
C ILE A 339 19.40 11.09 -4.43
N LEU A 340 20.46 11.66 -5.02
CA LEU A 340 20.76 11.53 -6.45
C LEU A 340 20.90 10.06 -6.86
N ARG A 341 21.59 9.25 -6.05
CA ARG A 341 21.71 7.80 -6.28
C ARG A 341 20.36 7.09 -6.24
N LYS A 342 19.47 7.46 -5.31
CA LYS A 342 18.11 6.89 -5.27
C LYS A 342 17.27 7.31 -6.48
N ILE A 343 17.38 8.55 -6.93
CA ILE A 343 16.71 9.01 -8.16
C ILE A 343 17.23 8.22 -9.37
N ALA A 344 18.54 8.04 -9.49
CA ALA A 344 19.15 7.24 -10.56
C ALA A 344 18.64 5.78 -10.55
N LEU A 345 18.54 5.15 -9.37
CA LEU A 345 17.99 3.80 -9.22
C LEU A 345 16.51 3.72 -9.62
N ASN A 346 15.73 4.74 -9.26
CA ASN A 346 14.32 4.84 -9.69
C ASN A 346 14.22 5.02 -11.20
N LEU A 347 15.02 5.89 -11.81
CA LEU A 347 15.09 6.05 -13.28
C LEU A 347 15.46 4.75 -13.97
N LYS A 348 16.50 4.06 -13.46
CA LYS A 348 16.90 2.73 -13.94
C LYS A 348 15.73 1.76 -13.96
N THR A 349 14.93 1.76 -12.90
CA THR A 349 13.77 0.87 -12.74
C THR A 349 12.61 1.26 -13.66
N LEU A 350 12.22 2.54 -13.66
CA LEU A 350 11.09 3.07 -14.43
C LEU A 350 11.33 2.93 -15.95
N ARG A 351 12.57 3.14 -16.39
CA ARG A 351 12.96 3.10 -17.81
C ARG A 351 13.60 1.78 -18.23
N LYS A 352 13.75 0.84 -17.29
CA LYS A 352 14.33 -0.49 -17.52
C LYS A 352 15.74 -0.43 -18.12
N HIS A 353 16.54 0.55 -17.72
CA HIS A 353 17.95 0.62 -18.11
C HIS A 353 18.69 -0.62 -17.58
N TYR A 354 19.52 -1.23 -18.42
CA TYR A 354 20.31 -2.40 -18.02
C TYR A 354 21.69 -1.99 -17.50
N SER A 355 22.21 -0.87 -18.02
CA SER A 355 23.55 -0.37 -17.75
C SER A 355 23.74 0.19 -16.34
N THR A 356 25.00 0.39 -15.95
CA THR A 356 25.34 1.30 -14.85
C THR A 356 25.06 2.75 -15.26
N PHE A 357 24.93 3.63 -14.26
CA PHE A 357 24.74 5.06 -14.47
C PHE A 357 25.92 5.84 -13.93
N THR A 358 26.21 6.97 -14.55
CA THR A 358 27.14 7.97 -14.05
C THR A 358 26.36 9.23 -13.65
N ILE A 359 26.76 9.85 -12.55
CA ILE A 359 26.17 11.10 -12.07
C ILE A 359 27.21 12.19 -12.25
N LEU A 360 26.92 13.15 -13.12
CA LEU A 360 27.75 14.33 -13.36
C LEU A 360 27.08 15.53 -12.69
N ARG A 361 27.81 16.19 -11.79
CA ARG A 361 27.35 17.44 -11.17
C ARG A 361 27.79 18.61 -12.06
N LYS A 362 26.85 19.46 -12.46
CA LYS A 362 27.13 20.77 -13.06
C LYS A 362 26.93 21.88 -12.04
N GLN A 363 27.33 23.10 -12.42
CA GLN A 363 27.07 24.32 -11.65
C GLN A 363 25.55 24.55 -11.51
N ASN A 364 25.15 25.32 -10.48
CA ASN A 364 23.77 25.76 -10.23
C ASN A 364 22.73 24.66 -9.94
N PHE A 365 23.09 23.66 -9.13
CA PHE A 365 22.17 22.58 -8.68
C PHE A 365 21.57 21.75 -9.85
N ILE A 366 22.32 21.66 -10.95
CA ILE A 366 21.99 20.83 -12.11
C ILE A 366 22.82 19.55 -12.05
N TYR A 367 22.17 18.42 -12.27
CA TYR A 367 22.75 17.09 -12.24
C TYR A 367 22.39 16.34 -13.51
N HIS A 368 23.36 15.70 -14.15
CA HIS A 368 23.12 14.79 -15.25
C HIS A 368 23.29 13.35 -14.78
N ILE A 369 22.29 12.51 -15.05
CA ILE A 369 22.36 11.07 -14.84
C ILE A 369 22.39 10.44 -16.23
N VAL A 370 23.50 9.78 -16.55
CA VAL A 370 23.74 9.21 -17.88
C VAL A 370 23.70 7.69 -17.80
N PHE A 371 22.90 7.09 -18.68
CA PHE A 371 22.86 5.63 -18.91
C PHE A 371 23.39 5.33 -20.31
N LYS A 372 24.07 4.20 -20.45
CA LYS A 372 24.65 3.70 -21.70
C LYS A 372 24.01 2.36 -22.03
N ASP A 373 22.95 2.36 -22.82
CA ASP A 373 22.21 1.14 -23.16
C ASP A 373 22.55 0.61 -24.56
N CYS A 374 22.52 -0.71 -24.69
CA CYS A 374 22.66 -1.39 -25.97
C CYS A 374 21.30 -1.43 -26.73
N PRO A 375 21.32 -1.35 -28.08
CA PRO A 375 20.15 -1.16 -28.95
C PRO A 375 19.04 -2.24 -28.86
N TYR A 376 19.30 -3.41 -28.29
CA TYR A 376 18.37 -4.55 -28.31
C TYR A 376 17.37 -4.61 -27.13
N SER A 377 17.16 -3.53 -26.38
CA SER A 377 16.54 -3.64 -25.05
C SER A 377 15.44 -2.62 -24.68
N THR A 378 14.90 -1.85 -25.62
CA THR A 378 13.79 -0.92 -25.31
C THR A 378 12.40 -1.56 -25.54
N PRO A 379 11.63 -1.90 -24.50
CA PRO A 379 10.20 -2.09 -24.65
C PRO A 379 9.49 -0.72 -24.66
N THR A 380 8.73 -0.46 -25.71
CA THR A 380 7.84 0.70 -25.85
C THR A 380 6.81 0.69 -24.72
N ILE A 381 6.82 1.70 -23.85
CA ILE A 381 5.79 1.89 -22.83
C ILE A 381 4.79 2.90 -23.40
N THR A 382 3.66 2.43 -23.92
CA THR A 382 2.54 3.29 -24.32
C THR A 382 1.67 3.60 -23.10
N PRO A 383 1.53 4.87 -22.68
CA PRO A 383 0.54 5.25 -21.68
C PRO A 383 -0.86 5.09 -22.27
N THR A 384 -1.74 4.40 -21.55
CA THR A 384 -3.18 4.39 -21.85
C THR A 384 -3.74 5.75 -21.44
N LYS A 385 -4.14 6.55 -22.44
CA LYS A 385 -4.83 7.87 -22.39
C LYS A 385 -5.11 8.41 -20.98
N LEU A 386 -4.23 9.28 -20.48
CA LEU A 386 -4.52 10.21 -19.38
C LEU A 386 -4.75 11.60 -19.98
N THR A 387 -5.91 12.19 -19.68
CA THR A 387 -6.28 13.57 -20.05
C THR A 387 -5.37 14.57 -19.35
N PRO A 388 -4.78 15.56 -20.06
CA PRO A 388 -3.88 16.52 -19.46
C PRO A 388 -4.66 17.62 -18.73
N ASN A 389 -4.32 17.87 -17.48
CA ASN A 389 -4.61 19.12 -16.79
C ASN A 389 -3.37 19.47 -15.95
N SER A 390 -2.43 20.19 -16.56
CA SER A 390 -1.51 21.08 -15.86
C SER A 390 -0.79 21.99 -16.86
N ASP A 391 -0.77 23.28 -16.54
CA ASP A 391 -0.30 24.37 -17.39
C ASP A 391 1.18 24.20 -17.79
N LEU A 392 1.40 24.13 -19.11
CA LEU A 392 2.71 24.12 -19.75
C LEU A 392 3.20 25.57 -19.92
N LEU A 393 4.19 25.97 -19.13
CA LEU A 393 5.02 27.12 -19.48
C LEU A 393 6.04 26.67 -20.53
N LYS A 394 5.80 27.07 -21.78
CA LYS A 394 6.80 27.09 -22.86
C LYS A 394 7.72 28.28 -22.61
N ILE A 395 9.02 28.03 -22.43
CA ILE A 395 10.06 29.04 -22.58
C ILE A 395 10.92 28.62 -23.76
#